data_AF-A0AAU9TL57-F1
#
_entry.id   AF-A0AAU9TL57-F1
#
_cell.length_a   1.000
_cell.length_b   1.000
_cell.length_c   1.000
_cell.angle_alpha   90.00
_cell.angle_beta   90.00
_cell.angle_gamma   90.00
#
_symmetry.space_group_name_H-M   'P 1'
#
loop_
_entity.id
_entity.type
_entity.pdbx_description
1 polymer ?
#
loop_
_entity_poly.entity_id
_entity_poly.type
_entity_poly.pdbx_seq_one_letter_code
_entity_poly.pdbx_strand_id
1 'polypeptide(L)'
;MSISEPLSKSITNVTPAKKANKSYDLSWENKYSWLGQVKGHLEKAFCVICNKDFSCARGVTAVIQHESSKSHKTIFANRKSNPLSKFLKKEDNLQQLTVEELVSAYHAVKHSLSYNSMDCLHDLLKYICSDSKIARSFSCDRSKVETIMSNILAKNLLKIF
;
A
#
# COMPACT_ATOMS: atom_id res chain seq x y z
N MET A 1 -40.49 24.48 -65.06
CA MET A 1 -39.30 24.69 -64.20
C MET A 1 -39.74 25.48 -62.99
N SER A 2 -39.84 24.84 -61.82
CA SER A 2 -39.83 25.42 -60.47
C SER A 2 -39.77 24.26 -59.50
N ILE A 3 -38.54 23.83 -59.18
CA ILE A 3 -38.26 22.92 -58.06
C ILE A 3 -37.95 23.83 -56.88
N SER A 4 -38.72 23.71 -55.82
CA SER A 4 -38.47 24.32 -54.51
C SER A 4 -37.38 23.54 -53.78
N GLU A 5 -36.28 24.21 -53.45
CA GLU A 5 -35.19 23.73 -52.60
C GLU A 5 -35.25 24.42 -51.22
N PRO A 6 -34.95 23.73 -50.10
CA PRO A 6 -35.26 24.21 -48.76
C PRO A 6 -34.14 25.00 -48.08
N LEU A 7 -34.57 25.94 -47.24
CA LEU A 7 -33.80 26.83 -46.38
C LEU A 7 -32.89 26.06 -45.40
N SER A 8 -31.57 26.21 -45.56
CA SER A 8 -30.53 25.73 -44.66
C SER A 8 -30.56 26.48 -43.31
N LYS A 9 -30.76 25.75 -42.20
CA LYS A 9 -30.56 26.25 -40.83
C LYS A 9 -29.09 26.15 -40.43
N SER A 10 -28.44 27.29 -40.22
CA SER A 10 -27.11 27.38 -39.62
C SER A 10 -27.17 27.00 -38.13
N ILE A 11 -26.53 25.90 -37.76
CA ILE A 11 -26.35 25.46 -36.38
C ILE A 11 -25.21 26.27 -35.76
N THR A 12 -25.53 27.20 -34.87
CA THR A 12 -24.54 27.87 -34.01
C THR A 12 -24.11 26.91 -32.91
N ASN A 13 -22.90 26.36 -33.02
CA ASN A 13 -22.25 25.60 -31.96
C ASN A 13 -21.92 26.52 -30.77
N VAL A 14 -22.78 26.53 -29.75
CA VAL A 14 -22.47 27.15 -28.46
C VAL A 14 -21.55 26.20 -27.69
N THR A 15 -20.29 26.62 -27.52
CA THR A 15 -19.31 25.90 -26.72
C THR A 15 -19.73 25.93 -25.23
N PRO A 16 -19.73 24.81 -24.49
CA PRO A 16 -20.15 24.81 -23.09
C PRO A 16 -19.12 25.55 -22.21
N ALA A 17 -19.61 26.47 -21.37
CA ALA A 17 -18.79 27.24 -20.43
C ALA A 17 -17.94 26.32 -19.52
N LYS A 18 -16.64 26.61 -19.41
CA LYS A 18 -15.71 25.90 -18.51
C LYS A 18 -16.17 26.08 -17.06
N LYS A 19 -16.66 25.01 -16.43
CA LYS A 19 -17.01 24.98 -15.00
C LYS A 19 -15.75 25.26 -14.18
N ALA A 20 -15.82 26.19 -13.23
CA ALA A 20 -14.72 26.51 -12.33
C ALA A 20 -14.23 25.23 -11.61
N ASN A 21 -12.94 24.93 -11.74
CA ASN A 21 -12.31 23.79 -11.06
C ASN A 21 -12.41 24.00 -9.54
N LYS A 22 -12.92 23.01 -8.83
CA LYS A 22 -12.97 23.04 -7.36
C LYS A 22 -11.63 22.59 -6.82
N SER A 23 -11.10 23.34 -5.86
CA SER A 23 -9.88 23.00 -5.13
C SER A 23 -10.16 22.00 -4.01
N TYR A 24 -9.10 21.35 -3.57
CA TYR A 24 -9.03 20.54 -2.36
C TYR A 24 -9.38 21.39 -1.14
N ASP A 25 -10.21 20.85 -0.26
CA ASP A 25 -10.63 21.49 0.97
C ASP A 25 -10.09 20.69 2.17
N LEU A 26 -9.35 21.37 3.04
CA LEU A 26 -8.79 20.80 4.27
C LEU A 26 -9.87 20.26 5.21
N SER A 27 -11.10 20.76 5.12
CA SER A 27 -12.23 20.26 5.91
C SER A 27 -12.52 18.77 5.64
N TRP A 28 -12.14 18.26 4.47
CA TRP A 28 -12.35 16.85 4.10
C TRP A 28 -11.46 15.90 4.89
N GLU A 29 -10.31 16.37 5.40
CA GLU A 29 -9.39 15.53 6.20
C GLU A 29 -10.01 15.09 7.52
N ASN A 30 -10.90 15.91 8.10
CA ASN A 30 -11.66 15.55 9.31
C ASN A 30 -12.65 14.40 9.05
N LYS A 31 -13.17 14.29 7.83
CA LYS A 31 -14.16 13.28 7.45
C LYS A 31 -13.52 12.02 6.87
N TYR A 32 -12.40 12.18 6.17
CA TYR A 32 -11.71 11.12 5.45
C TYR A 32 -10.27 11.00 5.95
N SER A 33 -10.04 10.14 6.96
CA SER A 33 -8.72 9.93 7.59
C SER A 33 -7.64 9.37 6.65
N TRP A 34 -8.01 8.94 5.45
CA TRP A 34 -7.12 8.43 4.41
C TRP A 34 -6.75 9.48 3.34
N LEU A 35 -7.35 10.67 3.41
CA LEU A 35 -7.19 11.73 2.43
C LEU A 35 -6.13 12.73 2.93
N GLY A 36 -5.29 13.22 2.02
CA GLY A 36 -4.34 14.29 2.30
C GLY A 36 -4.15 15.23 1.11
N GLN A 37 -3.71 16.46 1.39
CA GLN A 37 -3.43 17.44 0.36
C GLN A 37 -2.09 17.17 -0.36
N VAL A 38 -2.04 17.42 -1.67
CA VAL A 38 -0.77 17.48 -2.42
C VAL A 38 -0.22 18.90 -2.41
N LYS A 39 0.95 19.12 -1.82
CA LYS A 39 1.61 20.43 -1.78
C LYS A 39 1.84 20.93 -3.22
N GLY A 40 1.39 22.15 -3.50
CA GLY A 40 1.54 22.79 -4.83
C GLY A 40 0.48 22.41 -5.86
N HIS A 41 -0.40 21.44 -5.59
CA HIS A 41 -1.49 21.04 -6.50
C HIS A 41 -2.84 21.07 -5.79
N LEU A 42 -3.52 22.22 -5.86
CA LEU A 42 -4.82 22.41 -5.23
C LEU A 42 -5.93 21.54 -5.85
N GLU A 43 -5.75 21.02 -7.06
CA GLU A 43 -6.74 20.15 -7.73
C GLU A 43 -6.42 18.65 -7.61
N LYS A 44 -5.44 18.29 -6.78
CA LYS A 44 -5.05 16.91 -6.51
C LYS A 44 -5.20 16.60 -5.03
N ALA A 45 -5.77 15.43 -4.77
CA ALA A 45 -5.82 14.81 -3.47
C ALA A 45 -4.91 13.59 -3.46
N PHE A 46 -4.31 13.31 -2.31
CA PHE A 46 -3.52 12.12 -2.06
C PHE A 46 -4.32 11.12 -1.23
N CYS A 47 -4.30 9.85 -1.64
CA CYS A 47 -4.85 8.76 -0.84
C CYS A 47 -3.72 7.99 -0.16
N VAL A 48 -3.68 8.03 1.17
CA VAL A 48 -2.70 7.29 1.99
C VAL A 48 -2.89 5.77 1.89
N ILE A 49 -4.13 5.32 1.65
CA ILE A 49 -4.43 3.89 1.47
C ILE A 49 -3.90 3.38 0.14
N CYS A 50 -4.17 4.10 -0.95
CA CYS A 50 -3.79 3.68 -2.30
C CYS A 50 -2.36 4.08 -2.67
N ASN A 51 -1.72 4.96 -1.90
CA ASN A 51 -0.44 5.59 -2.20
C ASN A 51 -0.42 6.24 -3.60
N LYS A 52 -1.48 6.99 -3.93
CA LYS A 52 -1.67 7.61 -5.25
C LYS A 52 -2.30 8.99 -5.11
N ASP A 53 -1.87 9.91 -5.96
CA ASP A 53 -2.58 11.16 -6.21
C ASP A 53 -3.73 10.94 -7.20
N PHE A 54 -4.83 11.65 -7.00
CA PHE A 54 -5.97 11.67 -7.91
C PHE A 54 -6.54 13.07 -8.02
N SER A 55 -7.16 13.38 -9.15
CA SER A 55 -7.76 14.71 -9.37
C SER A 55 -9.03 14.87 -8.53
N CYS A 56 -9.09 15.95 -7.76
CA CYS A 56 -10.25 16.40 -7.02
C CYS A 56 -10.95 17.60 -7.68
N ALA A 57 -10.69 17.87 -8.97
CA ALA A 57 -11.31 18.98 -9.70
C ALA A 57 -12.85 18.99 -9.67
N ARG A 58 -13.47 17.81 -9.44
CA ARG A 58 -14.92 17.63 -9.26
C ARG A 58 -15.40 17.84 -7.81
N GLY A 59 -14.53 18.30 -6.92
CA GLY A 59 -14.78 18.46 -5.49
C GLY A 59 -14.92 17.13 -4.74
N VAL A 60 -15.69 17.16 -3.64
CA VAL A 60 -15.95 16.00 -2.76
C VAL A 60 -16.49 14.76 -3.50
N THR A 61 -17.18 14.94 -4.63
CA THR A 61 -17.67 13.82 -5.44
C THR A 61 -16.52 12.94 -5.96
N ALA A 62 -15.36 13.53 -6.29
CA ALA A 62 -14.18 12.77 -6.68
C ALA A 62 -13.64 11.92 -5.51
N VAL A 63 -13.72 12.43 -4.28
CA VAL A 63 -13.32 11.72 -3.07
C VAL A 63 -14.22 10.51 -2.83
N ILE A 64 -15.55 10.70 -2.91
CA ILE A 64 -16.54 9.62 -2.77
C ILE A 64 -16.38 8.57 -3.87
N GLN A 65 -16.11 9.00 -5.11
CA GLN A 65 -15.87 8.09 -6.23
C GLN A 65 -14.58 7.28 -6.03
N HIS A 66 -13.53 7.91 -5.52
CA HIS A 66 -12.28 7.24 -5.19
C HIS A 66 -12.50 6.18 -4.10
N GLU A 67 -13.18 6.53 -3.01
CA GLU A 67 -13.55 5.61 -1.92
C GLU A 67 -14.35 4.40 -2.44
N SER A 68 -15.27 4.65 -3.37
CA SER A 68 -16.12 3.64 -3.98
C SER A 68 -15.40 2.75 -4.99
N SER A 69 -14.21 3.14 -5.44
CA SER A 69 -13.46 2.44 -6.49
C SER A 69 -13.03 1.04 -6.07
N LYS A 70 -12.95 0.11 -7.04
CA LYS A 70 -12.50 -1.27 -6.80
C LYS A 70 -11.09 -1.29 -6.17
N SER A 71 -10.17 -0.47 -6.69
CA SER A 71 -8.80 -0.36 -6.18
C SER A 71 -8.77 0.01 -4.69
N HIS A 72 -9.51 1.05 -4.30
CA HIS A 72 -9.53 1.51 -2.91
C HIS A 72 -10.10 0.42 -2.00
N LYS A 73 -11.25 -0.17 -2.36
CA LYS A 73 -11.90 -1.24 -1.57
C LYS A 73 -11.01 -2.46 -1.39
N THR A 74 -10.34 -2.92 -2.45
CA THR A 74 -9.44 -4.08 -2.38
C THR A 74 -8.24 -3.80 -1.49
N ILE A 75 -7.57 -2.66 -1.65
CA ILE A 75 -6.40 -2.31 -0.82
C ILE A 75 -6.81 -2.08 0.64
N PHE A 76 -7.94 -1.40 0.87
CA PHE A 76 -8.48 -1.17 2.21
C PHE A 76 -8.85 -2.47 2.92
N ALA A 77 -9.51 -3.41 2.23
CA ALA A 77 -9.81 -4.73 2.76
C ALA A 77 -8.52 -5.52 3.09
N ASN A 78 -7.52 -5.45 2.21
CA ASN A 78 -6.23 -6.12 2.43
C ASN A 78 -5.42 -5.50 3.57
N ARG A 79 -5.50 -4.19 3.81
CA ARG A 79 -4.83 -3.52 4.95
C ARG A 79 -5.37 -3.93 6.33
N LYS A 80 -6.62 -4.42 6.41
CA LYS A 80 -7.15 -5.01 7.66
C LYS A 80 -6.49 -6.35 7.99
N SER A 81 -5.92 -7.04 7.00
CA SER A 81 -5.04 -8.17 7.27
C SER A 81 -3.66 -7.62 7.61
N ASN A 82 -3.30 -7.67 8.90
CA ASN A 82 -1.92 -7.41 9.28
C ASN A 82 -1.07 -8.44 8.53
N PRO A 83 -0.06 -8.06 7.72
CA PRO A 83 0.79 -9.07 7.07
C PRO A 83 1.39 -10.00 8.13
N LEU A 84 1.62 -9.47 9.34
CA LEU A 84 2.05 -10.23 10.52
C LEU A 84 1.03 -11.28 10.99
N SER A 85 -0.29 -11.06 10.86
CA SER A 85 -1.31 -12.04 11.29
C SER A 85 -1.39 -13.27 10.39
N LYS A 86 -0.85 -13.22 9.17
CA LYS A 86 -0.68 -14.42 8.33
C LYS A 86 0.50 -15.30 8.82
N PHE A 87 1.45 -14.70 9.53
CA PHE A 87 2.63 -15.39 10.07
C PHE A 87 2.48 -15.73 11.56
N LEU A 88 1.65 -14.99 12.30
CA LEU A 88 1.37 -15.25 13.71
C LEU A 88 0.24 -16.28 13.88
N LYS A 89 0.57 -17.58 13.78
CA LYS A 89 -0.29 -18.63 14.34
C LYS A 89 -0.18 -18.61 15.87
N LYS A 90 -1.26 -18.25 16.55
CA LYS A 90 -1.34 -18.11 18.02
C LYS A 90 -1.08 -19.47 18.72
N GLU A 91 0.18 -19.79 18.99
CA GLU A 91 0.66 -20.85 19.89
C GLU A 91 1.86 -20.31 20.68
N ASP A 92 2.04 -20.73 21.94
CA ASP A 92 3.11 -20.27 22.84
C ASP A 92 4.54 -20.40 22.26
N ASN A 93 4.77 -21.32 21.31
CA ASN A 93 6.05 -21.49 20.61
C ASN A 93 6.37 -20.38 19.60
N LEU A 94 5.39 -19.56 19.23
CA LEU A 94 5.52 -18.55 18.18
C LEU A 94 6.42 -17.38 18.60
N GLN A 95 6.42 -17.03 19.89
CA GLN A 95 7.30 -15.96 20.40
C GLN A 95 8.77 -16.37 20.26
N GLN A 96 9.11 -17.61 20.63
CA GLN A 96 10.46 -18.15 20.48
C GLN A 96 10.88 -18.25 19.02
N LEU A 97 10.02 -18.77 18.15
CA LEU A 97 10.26 -18.79 16.69
C LEU A 97 10.54 -17.39 16.13
N THR A 98 9.75 -16.40 16.52
CA THR A 98 9.91 -15.02 16.05
C THR A 98 11.25 -14.44 16.52
N VAL A 99 11.66 -14.73 17.76
CA VAL A 99 12.96 -14.30 18.30
C VAL A 99 14.10 -14.96 17.53
N GLU A 100 14.05 -16.27 17.27
CA GLU A 100 15.10 -16.96 16.53
C GLU A 100 15.22 -16.49 15.08
N GLU A 101 14.09 -16.27 14.39
CA GLU A 101 14.08 -15.73 13.04
C GLU A 101 14.66 -14.30 13.00
N LEU A 102 14.35 -13.48 14.01
CA LEU A 102 14.92 -12.14 14.16
C LEU A 102 16.44 -12.19 14.40
N VAL A 103 16.90 -13.06 15.30
CA VAL A 103 18.34 -13.24 15.60
C VAL A 103 19.09 -13.72 14.36
N SER A 104 18.51 -14.67 13.61
CA SER A 104 19.10 -15.18 12.37
C SER A 104 19.18 -14.10 11.28
N ALA A 105 18.11 -13.31 11.09
CA ALA A 105 18.10 -12.17 10.16
C ALA A 105 19.15 -11.11 10.55
N TYR A 106 19.26 -10.81 11.84
CA TYR A 106 20.27 -9.89 12.37
C TYR A 106 21.69 -10.40 12.13
N HIS A 107 21.96 -11.68 12.42
CA HIS A 107 23.25 -12.31 12.17
C HIS A 107 23.64 -12.24 10.69
N ALA A 108 22.70 -12.55 9.79
CA ALA A 108 22.93 -12.49 8.36
C ALA A 108 23.38 -11.11 7.90
N VAL A 109 22.71 -10.04 8.35
CA VAL A 109 23.12 -8.66 8.00
C VAL A 109 24.44 -8.27 8.67
N LYS A 110 24.62 -8.61 9.95
CA LYS A 110 25.84 -8.29 10.69
C LYS A 110 27.09 -8.84 10.01
N HIS A 111 26.99 -10.03 9.42
CA HIS A 111 28.08 -10.66 8.70
C HIS A 111 28.02 -10.44 7.18
N SER A 112 27.14 -9.56 6.70
CA SER A 112 26.95 -9.29 5.26
C SER A 112 26.74 -10.56 4.43
N LEU A 113 26.05 -11.55 5.01
CA LEU A 113 25.65 -12.75 4.31
C LEU A 113 24.61 -12.41 3.24
N SER A 114 24.70 -13.13 2.12
CA SER A 114 23.73 -12.98 1.03
C SER A 114 22.33 -13.36 1.52
N TYR A 115 21.31 -12.55 1.22
CA TYR A 115 19.94 -12.94 1.56
C TYR A 115 19.51 -14.20 0.82
N ASN A 116 20.12 -14.52 -0.33
CA ASN A 116 19.87 -15.77 -1.03
C ASN A 116 20.38 -16.99 -0.22
N SER A 117 21.35 -16.84 0.68
CA SER A 117 21.75 -17.95 1.56
C SER A 117 20.74 -18.20 2.68
N MET A 118 19.84 -17.26 2.96
CA MET A 118 18.76 -17.47 3.93
C MET A 118 17.68 -18.40 3.37
N ASP A 119 17.41 -18.31 2.06
CA ASP A 119 16.47 -19.20 1.37
C ASP A 119 16.92 -20.66 1.45
N CYS A 120 18.21 -20.95 1.28
CA CYS A 120 18.70 -22.31 1.46
C CYS A 120 18.84 -22.71 2.94
N LEU A 121 19.14 -21.76 3.84
CA LEU A 121 19.34 -22.02 5.26
C LEU A 121 18.07 -22.53 5.94
N HIS A 122 16.90 -21.94 5.64
CA HIS A 122 15.66 -22.36 6.31
C HIS A 122 15.25 -23.78 5.94
N ASP A 123 15.55 -24.24 4.73
CA ASP A 123 15.30 -25.63 4.32
C ASP A 123 16.34 -26.57 4.92
N LEU A 124 17.62 -26.18 4.92
CA LEU A 124 18.68 -26.96 5.53
C LEU A 124 18.46 -27.18 7.04
N LEU A 125 17.99 -26.17 7.77
CA LEU A 125 17.71 -26.25 9.20
C LEU A 125 16.71 -27.35 9.56
N LYS A 126 15.74 -27.63 8.68
CA LYS A 126 14.75 -28.70 8.88
C LYS A 126 15.39 -30.08 8.84
N TYR A 127 16.48 -30.24 8.08
CA TYR A 127 17.22 -31.49 7.95
C TYR A 127 18.27 -31.66 9.04
N ILE A 128 19.04 -30.61 9.35
CA ILE A 128 20.10 -30.66 10.37
C ILE A 128 19.51 -30.80 11.77
N CYS A 129 18.44 -30.06 12.07
CA CYS A 129 17.82 -30.00 13.39
C CYS A 129 16.43 -30.65 13.36
N SER A 130 16.36 -31.89 12.88
CA SER A 130 15.09 -32.61 12.66
C SER A 130 14.29 -32.87 13.95
N ASP A 131 14.97 -32.89 15.08
CA ASP A 131 14.42 -33.06 16.43
C ASP A 131 13.77 -31.77 16.97
N SER A 132 14.22 -30.61 16.49
CA SER A 132 13.70 -29.32 16.92
C SER A 132 12.40 -28.94 16.20
N LYS A 133 11.31 -28.83 16.97
CA LYS A 133 10.02 -28.29 16.49
C LYS A 133 10.15 -26.86 15.95
N ILE A 134 11.07 -26.09 16.54
CA ILE A 134 11.35 -24.70 16.17
C ILE A 134 12.06 -24.66 14.82
N ALA A 135 13.14 -25.42 14.65
CA ALA A 135 13.87 -25.49 13.37
C ALA A 135 12.98 -25.99 12.22
N ARG A 136 12.08 -26.94 12.50
CA ARG A 136 11.13 -27.44 11.49
C ARG A 136 10.09 -26.39 11.05
N SER A 137 9.80 -25.43 11.91
CA SER A 137 8.87 -24.33 11.67
C SER A 137 9.57 -23.04 11.23
N PHE A 138 10.91 -23.05 11.18
CA PHE A 138 11.72 -21.92 10.75
C PHE A 138 11.47 -21.65 9.27
N SER A 139 11.03 -20.43 8.97
CA SER A 139 10.57 -20.01 7.63
C SER A 139 11.12 -18.64 7.25
N CYS A 140 12.34 -18.34 7.72
CA CYS A 140 13.00 -17.07 7.44
C CYS A 140 13.65 -17.07 6.07
N ASP A 141 12.85 -16.75 5.06
CA ASP A 141 13.29 -16.48 3.69
C ASP A 141 13.83 -15.04 3.52
N ARG A 142 14.42 -14.77 2.35
CA ARG A 142 14.93 -13.45 1.96
C ARG A 142 13.92 -12.33 2.17
N SER A 143 12.66 -12.54 1.78
CA SER A 143 11.62 -11.49 1.85
C SER A 143 11.29 -11.16 3.31
N LYS A 144 11.31 -12.18 4.18
CA LYS A 144 11.08 -12.05 5.60
C LYS A 144 12.24 -11.31 6.27
N VAL A 145 13.49 -11.64 5.92
CA VAL A 145 14.68 -10.91 6.38
C VAL A 145 14.59 -9.43 5.99
N GLU A 146 14.34 -9.13 4.72
CA GLU A 146 14.21 -7.75 4.23
C GLU A 146 13.10 -6.98 4.98
N THR A 147 11.96 -7.64 5.19
CA THR A 147 10.83 -7.07 5.94
C THR A 147 11.19 -6.80 7.40
N ILE A 148 11.87 -7.74 8.07
CA ILE A 148 12.31 -7.61 9.47
C ILE A 148 13.28 -6.43 9.61
N MET A 149 14.30 -6.36 8.76
CA MET A 149 15.31 -5.31 8.85
C MET A 149 14.71 -3.92 8.53
N SER A 150 13.90 -3.83 7.48
CA SER A 150 13.33 -2.56 7.03
C SER A 150 12.18 -2.05 7.89
N ASN A 151 11.35 -2.95 8.46
CA ASN A 151 10.18 -2.54 9.22
C ASN A 151 10.37 -2.53 10.73
N ILE A 152 11.21 -3.40 11.30
CA ILE A 152 11.36 -3.52 12.75
C ILE A 152 12.57 -2.73 13.20
N LEU A 153 13.76 -3.07 12.69
CA LEU A 153 15.00 -2.44 13.13
C LEU A 153 15.07 -0.98 12.68
N ALA A 154 14.82 -0.68 11.41
CA ALA A 154 14.87 0.70 10.94
C ALA A 154 13.85 1.60 11.65
N LYS A 155 12.60 1.15 11.83
CA LYS A 155 11.56 1.97 12.49
C LYS A 155 11.77 2.12 14.00
N ASN A 156 12.35 1.13 14.68
CA ASN A 156 12.64 1.24 16.10
C ASN A 156 13.90 2.07 16.36
N LEU A 157 14.92 1.99 15.50
CA LEU A 157 16.11 2.84 15.61
C LEU A 157 15.79 4.30 15.26
N LEU A 158 14.95 4.56 14.26
CA LEU A 158 14.50 5.92 13.90
C LEU A 158 13.55 6.57 14.92
N LYS A 159 13.06 5.82 15.93
CA LYS A 159 12.29 6.39 17.05
C LYS A 159 13.17 6.79 18.23
N ILE A 160 14.45 6.36 18.23
CA ILE A 160 15.42 6.65 19.29
C ILE A 160 16.21 7.94 18.96
N PHE A 161 16.20 8.37 17.71
CA PHE A 161 16.68 9.67 17.23
C PHE A 161 15.51 10.62 16.99
#